data_AF-A0A1X2H3I5-F1
#
_entry.id   AF-A0A1X2H3I5-F1
#
_cell.length_a   1.000
_cell.length_b   1.000
_cell.length_c   1.000
_cell.angle_alpha   90.00
_cell.angle_beta   90.00
_cell.angle_gamma   90.00
#
_symmetry.space_group_name_H-M   'P 1'
#
loop_
_entity.id
_entity.type
_entity.pdbx_description
1 polymer ?
#
loop_
_entity_poly.entity_id
_entity_poly.type
_entity_poly.pdbx_seq_one_letter_code
_entity_poly.pdbx_strand_id
1 'polypeptide(L)'
;MTKADNECELCGDKLKNSKNALKDHNYNKHTSEVYVGDSLLAVKRSTEGFICPVCDKLVNTTAGFKRHINGHHLTVSIEKKRMADGTTRRHPYEPSDESEQEQGNSSGTDDPPKYEMLQHIPTPALVIDGTSNRQKKRKSLTFSQTILASSDSLAADSNTQADKIMIAQLGRWVPIIYERGEEQHGFLTSSRTAALMLQDAQQTGTWKSPVPDAEICSSSLLPETDGDCLIEHIKATCHASKKLCTTRHVELTHELVNILNRDWLEYPQMRFCGSQLLAGAILLEGQTSIVLNTVEPYGRDPLLDAHYERQSGSFSSFPETSGTYGLLSILLFDTSDGKKLIIGTRPSNFLVTASMRLDTRSINLGPTTSHFSPSEKTRIFLDKKSIELVAPMLTNPEITEAQTMPALYQLRQLRSRFDCLSTYTKCRASSTLSSRLHFQPTSIWTLSAQDGTSQANLSQDKIGSLVFRIIATKVLRDGRRAVLRRDDVDPIMALAKNTKAATILRTLIGLFGDENEINIIGNRALNGQLIDLANKIAKKNEDEKKIQCITGELYD
;
A
#
# COMPACT_ATOMS: atom_id res chain seq x y z
N MET A 1 -51.27 44.37 7.42
CA MET A 1 -50.21 43.78 6.56
C MET A 1 -49.88 42.42 7.14
N THR A 2 -50.28 41.37 6.43
CA THR A 2 -50.21 39.95 6.85
C THR A 2 -48.78 39.45 6.89
N LYS A 3 -48.39 38.86 8.02
CA LYS A 3 -47.07 38.26 8.29
C LYS A 3 -46.91 37.01 7.41
N ALA A 4 -45.93 37.00 6.51
CA ALA A 4 -45.65 35.86 5.62
C ALA A 4 -45.25 34.61 6.42
N ASP A 5 -46.02 33.53 6.34
CA ASP A 5 -45.67 32.25 6.98
C ASP A 5 -44.39 31.68 6.33
N ASN A 6 -43.39 31.33 7.14
CA ASN A 6 -42.19 30.64 6.67
C ASN A 6 -42.44 29.12 6.74
N GLU A 7 -42.51 28.48 5.57
CA GLU A 7 -42.66 27.03 5.40
C GLU A 7 -41.27 26.37 5.24
N CYS A 8 -41.07 25.19 5.83
CA CYS A 8 -39.83 24.44 5.62
C CYS A 8 -39.82 23.75 4.26
N GLU A 9 -38.86 24.07 3.39
CA GLU A 9 -38.74 23.50 2.03
C GLU A 9 -38.49 21.98 2.01
N LEU A 10 -38.04 21.38 3.13
CA LEU A 10 -37.72 19.95 3.20
C LEU A 10 -38.90 19.08 3.64
N CYS A 11 -39.87 19.63 4.39
CA CYS A 11 -40.99 18.84 4.92
C CYS A 11 -42.36 19.55 4.93
N GLY A 12 -42.45 20.80 4.49
CA GLY A 12 -43.71 21.55 4.41
C GLY A 12 -44.26 22.07 5.74
N ASP A 13 -43.50 21.98 6.83
CA ASP A 13 -43.97 22.43 8.15
C ASP A 13 -44.07 23.97 8.20
N LYS A 14 -45.25 24.48 8.58
CA LYS A 14 -45.49 25.92 8.81
C LYS A 14 -44.93 26.34 10.17
N LEU A 15 -43.93 27.24 10.16
CA LEU A 15 -43.24 27.66 11.38
C LEU A 15 -43.65 29.07 11.81
N LYS A 16 -43.71 29.28 13.13
CA LYS A 16 -43.96 30.61 13.72
C LYS A 16 -42.86 31.57 13.28
N ASN A 17 -43.28 32.75 12.86
CA ASN A 17 -42.58 33.68 12.00
C ASN A 17 -41.25 34.23 12.58
N SER A 18 -40.17 33.44 12.55
CA SER A 18 -38.81 33.90 12.86
C SER A 18 -37.76 33.05 12.14
N LYS A 19 -36.67 33.70 11.65
CA LYS A 19 -35.54 33.00 11.01
C LYS A 19 -34.87 31.97 11.95
N ASN A 20 -34.94 32.19 13.26
CA ASN A 20 -34.40 31.27 14.26
C ASN A 20 -35.24 30.00 14.37
N ALA A 21 -36.57 30.10 14.30
CA ALA A 21 -37.45 28.93 14.33
C ALA A 21 -37.20 27.98 13.14
N LEU A 22 -36.93 28.51 11.95
CA LEU A 22 -36.57 27.72 10.78
C LEU A 22 -35.20 27.04 10.93
N LYS A 23 -34.22 27.75 11.49
CA LYS A 23 -32.88 27.19 11.76
C LYS A 23 -32.95 26.06 12.80
N ASP A 24 -33.70 26.25 13.87
CA ASP A 24 -33.88 25.25 14.93
C ASP A 24 -34.67 24.04 14.44
N HIS A 25 -35.67 24.26 13.58
CA HIS A 25 -36.39 23.19 12.89
C HIS A 25 -35.44 22.37 12.01
N ASN A 26 -34.67 23.02 11.12
CA ASN A 26 -33.72 22.35 10.24
C ASN A 26 -32.65 21.58 11.02
N TYR A 27 -32.13 22.16 12.10
CA TYR A 27 -31.20 21.48 12.98
C TYR A 27 -31.83 20.25 13.62
N ASN A 28 -33.05 20.35 14.17
CA ASN A 28 -33.64 19.24 14.92
C ASN A 28 -34.28 18.16 14.08
N LYS A 29 -34.75 18.47 12.87
CA LYS A 29 -35.51 17.55 12.01
C LYS A 29 -34.75 17.07 10.78
N HIS A 30 -33.80 17.86 10.27
CA HIS A 30 -33.16 17.61 8.98
C HIS A 30 -31.65 17.36 9.02
N THR A 31 -31.04 17.28 10.20
CA THR A 31 -29.68 16.72 10.33
C THR A 31 -29.72 15.22 10.04
N SER A 32 -29.05 14.79 8.97
CA SER A 32 -29.05 13.40 8.47
C SER A 32 -28.06 12.50 9.20
N GLU A 33 -26.97 13.05 9.73
CA GLU A 33 -25.87 12.31 10.33
C GLU A 33 -25.19 13.15 11.40
N VAL A 34 -24.73 12.50 12.48
CA VAL A 34 -23.98 13.10 13.58
C VAL A 34 -22.81 12.19 13.96
N TYR A 35 -21.74 12.74 14.53
CA TYR A 35 -20.57 11.98 14.96
C TYR A 35 -20.44 12.00 16.47
N VAL A 36 -20.26 10.82 17.07
CA VAL A 36 -20.27 10.61 18.52
C VAL A 36 -18.89 10.20 19.03
N GLY A 37 -18.44 10.88 20.11
CA GLY A 37 -17.18 10.59 20.81
C GLY A 37 -15.92 10.93 20.03
N ASP A 38 -14.77 10.65 20.63
CA ASP A 38 -13.45 10.94 20.05
C ASP A 38 -13.12 10.03 18.84
N SER A 39 -13.79 8.89 18.73
CA SER A 39 -13.70 7.98 17.58
C SER A 39 -14.50 8.46 16.36
N LEU A 40 -15.28 9.55 16.49
CA LEU A 40 -16.14 10.09 15.44
C LEU A 40 -17.08 9.03 14.84
N LEU A 41 -17.71 8.22 15.69
CA LEU A 41 -18.66 7.21 15.23
C LEU A 41 -19.86 7.88 14.54
N ALA A 42 -20.06 7.58 13.26
CA ALA A 42 -21.14 8.14 12.45
C ALA A 42 -22.48 7.48 12.80
N VAL A 43 -23.43 8.27 13.31
CA VAL A 43 -24.80 7.85 13.61
C VAL A 43 -25.75 8.52 12.63
N LYS A 44 -26.36 7.71 11.76
CA LYS A 44 -27.32 8.16 10.76
C LYS A 44 -28.73 8.25 11.35
N ARG A 45 -29.47 9.25 10.89
CA ARG A 45 -30.88 9.46 11.25
C ARG A 45 -31.77 8.45 10.52
N SER A 46 -32.57 7.70 11.28
CA SER A 46 -33.70 6.94 10.75
C SER A 46 -34.92 7.83 10.52
N THR A 47 -36.00 7.28 9.97
CA THR A 47 -37.28 7.97 9.83
C THR A 47 -37.85 8.48 11.15
N GLU A 48 -37.50 7.86 12.27
CA GLU A 48 -38.05 8.17 13.60
C GLU A 48 -37.08 8.99 14.48
N GLY A 49 -35.79 9.03 14.14
CA GLY A 49 -34.78 9.76 14.92
C GLY A 49 -33.39 9.15 14.86
N PHE A 50 -32.59 9.39 15.89
CA PHE A 50 -31.29 8.76 16.09
C PHE A 50 -31.40 7.67 17.14
N ILE A 51 -30.77 6.52 16.91
CA ILE A 51 -30.63 5.46 17.91
C ILE A 51 -29.29 5.64 18.61
N CYS A 52 -29.30 5.67 19.94
CA CYS A 52 -28.08 5.80 20.72
C CYS A 52 -27.23 4.52 20.62
N PRO A 53 -25.95 4.60 20.21
CA PRO A 53 -25.10 3.40 20.09
C PRO A 53 -24.66 2.82 21.44
N VAL A 54 -24.96 3.49 22.56
CA VAL A 54 -24.57 3.06 23.91
C VAL A 54 -25.70 2.32 24.63
N CYS A 55 -26.95 2.73 24.41
CA CYS A 55 -28.10 2.18 25.15
C CYS A 55 -29.36 1.95 24.30
N ASP A 56 -29.23 2.01 22.98
CA ASP A 56 -30.29 1.78 21.98
C ASP A 56 -31.54 2.67 22.11
N LYS A 57 -31.46 3.74 22.91
CA LYS A 57 -32.57 4.68 23.07
C LYS A 57 -32.78 5.51 21.80
N LEU A 58 -34.01 5.49 21.28
CA LEU A 58 -34.44 6.33 20.16
C LEU A 58 -34.68 7.78 20.62
N VAL A 59 -34.08 8.73 19.89
CA VAL A 59 -34.22 10.17 20.15
C VAL A 59 -34.57 10.92 18.87
N ASN A 60 -35.74 11.56 18.87
CA ASN A 60 -36.41 12.10 17.68
C ASN A 60 -35.96 13.52 17.25
N THR A 61 -35.02 14.13 17.97
CA THR A 61 -34.47 15.46 17.68
C THR A 61 -32.96 15.47 17.83
N THR A 62 -32.26 16.23 16.99
CA THR A 62 -30.80 16.35 17.04
C THR A 62 -30.31 16.97 18.36
N ALA A 63 -31.00 18.00 18.87
CA ALA A 63 -30.65 18.60 20.16
C ALA A 63 -30.92 17.64 21.34
N GLY A 64 -32.02 16.86 21.27
CA GLY A 64 -32.31 15.82 22.24
C GLY A 64 -31.24 14.73 22.23
N PHE A 65 -30.81 14.30 21.04
CA PHE A 65 -29.79 13.27 20.87
C PHE A 65 -28.44 13.74 21.43
N LYS A 66 -28.01 14.97 21.13
CA LYS A 66 -26.81 15.57 21.70
C LYS A 66 -26.83 15.58 23.23
N ARG A 67 -27.95 16.00 23.83
CA ARG A 67 -28.11 16.01 25.29
C ARG A 67 -28.06 14.60 25.89
N HIS A 68 -28.67 13.64 25.21
CA HIS A 68 -28.66 12.25 25.63
C HIS A 68 -27.25 11.66 25.62
N ILE A 69 -26.49 11.88 24.55
CA ILE A 69 -25.11 11.40 24.41
C ILE A 69 -24.16 12.06 25.43
N ASN A 70 -24.34 13.34 25.74
CA ASN A 70 -23.60 13.99 26.81
C ASN A 70 -23.82 13.32 28.19
N GLY A 71 -24.99 12.70 28.40
CA GLY A 71 -25.27 11.90 29.60
C GLY A 71 -24.46 10.60 29.70
N HIS A 72 -23.86 10.15 28.58
CA HIS A 72 -22.89 9.05 28.52
C HIS A 72 -21.44 9.54 28.56
N HIS A 73 -21.20 10.80 28.90
CA HIS A 73 -19.87 11.44 28.87
C HIS A 73 -19.20 11.47 27.48
N LEU A 74 -19.99 11.44 26.41
CA LEU A 74 -19.52 11.50 25.02
C LEU A 74 -19.90 12.84 24.37
N THR A 75 -19.12 13.28 23.38
CA THR A 75 -19.36 14.50 22.62
C THR A 75 -20.10 14.23 21.31
N VAL A 76 -20.85 15.21 20.78
CA VAL A 76 -21.50 15.12 19.46
C VAL A 76 -21.10 16.29 18.58
N SER A 77 -20.60 15.98 17.38
CA SER A 77 -20.27 16.95 16.33
C SER A 77 -21.12 16.74 15.07
N ILE A 78 -21.32 17.81 14.30
CA ILE A 78 -22.11 17.81 13.05
C ILE A 78 -21.28 18.53 11.99
N GLU A 79 -21.09 17.90 10.84
CA GLU A 79 -20.32 18.48 9.74
C GLU A 79 -21.05 19.71 9.18
N LYS A 80 -20.40 20.88 9.19
CA LYS A 80 -20.97 22.10 8.60
C LYS A 80 -20.79 22.04 7.08
N LYS A 81 -21.91 21.91 6.35
CA LYS A 81 -21.96 22.07 4.89
C LYS A 81 -21.45 23.47 4.52
N ARG A 82 -20.20 23.59 4.04
CA ARG A 82 -19.64 24.83 3.48
C ARG A 82 -20.34 25.11 2.15
N MET A 83 -21.13 26.18 2.10
CA MET A 83 -21.48 26.80 0.82
C MET A 83 -20.27 27.58 0.31
N ALA A 84 -20.05 27.48 -0.99
CA ALA A 84 -18.94 28.05 -1.73
C ALA A 84 -18.92 29.59 -1.63
N ASP A 85 -17.81 30.15 -1.15
CA ASP A 85 -17.14 31.26 -1.83
C ASP A 85 -15.70 31.36 -1.33
N GLY A 86 -14.77 31.65 -2.24
CA GLY A 86 -13.34 31.63 -1.99
C GLY A 86 -12.81 32.98 -1.55
N THR A 87 -11.99 33.03 -0.49
CA THR A 87 -10.68 33.71 -0.49
C THR A 87 -9.93 33.56 0.84
N THR A 88 -8.67 33.13 0.72
CA THR A 88 -7.46 33.44 1.52
C THR A 88 -7.33 33.15 3.03
N ARG A 89 -6.27 32.34 3.27
CA ARG A 89 -5.22 32.41 4.31
C ARG A 89 -5.57 32.06 5.76
N ARG A 90 -4.98 30.94 6.21
CA ARG A 90 -4.68 30.62 7.61
C ARG A 90 -3.16 30.66 7.83
N HIS A 91 -2.74 31.34 8.88
CA HIS A 91 -1.59 30.99 9.73
C HIS A 91 -2.05 31.22 11.20
N PRO A 92 -1.33 30.72 12.21
CA PRO A 92 -1.88 30.00 13.35
C PRO A 92 -1.73 30.87 14.59
N TYR A 93 -2.51 30.64 15.64
CA TYR A 93 -2.12 31.17 16.94
C TYR A 93 -2.59 30.22 18.03
N GLU A 94 -1.62 29.82 18.83
CA GLU A 94 -1.73 29.21 20.15
C GLU A 94 -2.09 30.30 21.20
N PRO A 95 -2.35 29.94 22.47
CA PRO A 95 -3.33 30.59 23.33
C PRO A 95 -2.76 31.68 24.25
N SER A 96 -3.65 32.43 24.90
CA SER A 96 -3.34 33.21 26.11
C SER A 96 -4.55 33.28 27.04
N ASP A 97 -4.45 32.53 28.14
CA ASP A 97 -4.58 32.91 29.55
C ASP A 97 -5.53 34.02 30.05
N GLU A 98 -5.98 33.74 31.30
CA GLU A 98 -6.47 34.65 32.36
C GLU A 98 -7.90 35.24 32.17
N SER A 99 -8.74 35.38 33.20
CA SER A 99 -8.67 35.13 34.64
C SER A 99 -10.10 35.23 35.22
N GLU A 100 -10.21 34.82 36.48
CA GLU A 100 -11.38 34.69 37.37
C GLU A 100 -12.27 35.94 37.50
N GLN A 101 -13.55 35.73 37.83
CA GLN A 101 -14.18 36.38 39.00
C GLN A 101 -15.55 35.77 39.35
N GLU A 102 -15.66 35.33 40.60
CA GLU A 102 -16.85 34.90 41.30
C GLU A 102 -17.83 36.06 41.56
N GLN A 103 -19.13 35.74 41.67
CA GLN A 103 -20.03 36.35 42.65
C GLN A 103 -21.27 35.46 42.85
N GLY A 104 -21.52 35.11 44.12
CA GLY A 104 -22.52 34.13 44.56
C GLY A 104 -23.82 34.69 45.15
N ASN A 105 -24.40 33.87 46.04
CA ASN A 105 -25.67 33.94 46.79
C ASN A 105 -26.92 33.40 46.05
N SER A 106 -27.81 32.57 46.63
CA SER A 106 -28.15 32.22 48.03
C SER A 106 -29.20 31.07 48.05
N SER A 107 -29.04 30.02 48.88
CA SER A 107 -29.83 29.62 50.09
C SER A 107 -31.20 28.89 49.93
N GLY A 108 -31.37 27.76 50.66
CA GLY A 108 -32.64 27.16 51.13
C GLY A 108 -32.93 25.72 50.63
N THR A 109 -32.42 24.66 51.28
CA THR A 109 -33.07 23.74 52.28
C THR A 109 -34.26 22.89 51.77
N ASP A 110 -34.07 21.56 51.69
CA ASP A 110 -34.85 20.51 52.41
C ASP A 110 -34.44 19.07 51.99
N ASP A 111 -34.06 18.24 52.97
CA ASP A 111 -33.78 16.77 52.94
C ASP A 111 -35.02 15.92 52.57
N PRO A 112 -34.98 14.58 52.27
CA PRO A 112 -34.14 13.48 52.83
C PRO A 112 -33.86 12.28 51.82
N PRO A 113 -33.57 11.01 52.22
CA PRO A 113 -32.70 10.45 53.26
C PRO A 113 -31.56 9.52 52.72
N LYS A 114 -30.66 9.22 53.65
CA LYS A 114 -29.49 8.30 53.68
C LYS A 114 -29.61 6.95 52.92
N TYR A 115 -28.55 6.61 52.18
CA TYR A 115 -28.00 5.25 52.07
C TYR A 115 -26.46 5.31 52.07
N GLU A 116 -25.84 4.26 52.59
CA GLU A 116 -24.54 4.20 53.27
C GLU A 116 -23.29 4.57 52.43
N MET A 117 -22.40 5.39 53.02
CA MET A 117 -21.01 5.54 52.61
C MET A 117 -20.17 4.38 53.15
N LEU A 118 -19.68 3.50 52.28
CA LEU A 118 -18.45 2.76 52.55
C LEU A 118 -17.26 3.66 52.21
N GLN A 119 -16.65 4.20 53.25
CA GLN A 119 -15.38 4.93 53.18
C GLN A 119 -14.29 3.98 52.65
N HIS A 120 -13.73 4.30 51.49
CA HIS A 120 -12.49 3.71 51.03
C HIS A 120 -11.35 4.13 51.97
N ILE A 121 -10.88 3.17 52.75
CA ILE A 121 -9.62 3.23 53.50
C ILE A 121 -8.48 3.45 52.48
N PRO A 122 -7.58 4.42 52.67
CA PRO A 122 -6.34 4.49 51.89
C PRO A 122 -5.48 3.27 52.20
N THR A 123 -5.09 2.52 51.17
CA THR A 123 -4.19 1.36 51.28
C THR A 123 -2.87 1.77 51.95
N PRO A 124 -2.29 0.97 52.87
CA PRO A 124 -1.04 1.32 53.52
C PRO A 124 0.10 1.46 52.52
N ALA A 125 0.96 2.47 52.70
CA ALA A 125 2.23 2.57 52.02
C ALA A 125 3.03 1.27 52.26
N LEU A 126 3.32 0.53 51.19
CA LEU A 126 4.17 -0.66 51.23
C LEU A 126 5.60 -0.22 51.54
N VAL A 127 6.00 -0.42 52.80
CA VAL A 127 7.38 -0.37 53.25
C VAL A 127 8.08 -1.62 52.71
N ILE A 128 9.07 -1.44 51.86
CA ILE A 128 9.92 -2.53 51.37
C ILE A 128 11.06 -2.71 52.38
N ASP A 129 10.96 -3.79 53.16
CA ASP A 129 11.97 -4.18 54.14
C ASP A 129 13.11 -4.93 53.44
N GLY A 130 14.33 -4.41 53.59
CA GLY A 130 15.52 -4.96 52.95
C GLY A 130 16.08 -6.13 53.75
N THR A 131 15.97 -7.35 53.23
CA THR A 131 16.81 -8.46 53.70
C THR A 131 17.54 -9.13 52.54
N SER A 132 18.87 -9.00 52.58
CA SER A 132 19.79 -9.58 51.62
C SER A 132 19.84 -11.10 51.76
N ASN A 133 19.72 -11.84 50.66
CA ASN A 133 20.22 -13.21 50.57
C ASN A 133 20.77 -13.55 49.18
N ARG A 134 21.79 -14.41 49.20
CA ARG A 134 22.80 -14.64 48.16
C ARG A 134 22.28 -14.98 46.75
N GLN A 135 22.69 -14.13 45.82
CA GLN A 135 22.99 -14.30 44.38
C GLN A 135 22.71 -15.65 43.71
N LYS A 136 21.62 -15.68 42.93
CA LYS A 136 21.50 -16.41 41.65
C LYS A 136 20.94 -15.43 40.61
N LYS A 137 21.61 -15.26 39.46
CA LYS A 137 21.09 -14.45 38.33
C LYS A 137 19.67 -14.93 37.98
N ARG A 138 18.65 -14.09 38.21
CA ARG A 138 17.25 -14.39 37.86
C ARG A 138 17.14 -14.43 36.33
N LYS A 139 16.50 -15.48 35.80
CA LYS A 139 16.25 -15.61 34.36
C LYS A 139 15.23 -14.55 33.94
N SER A 140 15.48 -13.88 32.81
CA SER A 140 14.52 -12.93 32.22
C SER A 140 13.21 -13.64 31.91
N LEU A 141 12.08 -12.95 32.13
CA LEU A 141 10.76 -13.46 31.78
C LEU A 141 10.67 -13.73 30.27
N THR A 142 9.96 -14.81 29.93
CA THR A 142 9.61 -15.12 28.53
C THR A 142 8.36 -14.35 28.09
N PHE A 143 8.04 -14.37 26.79
CA PHE A 143 6.90 -13.65 26.23
C PHE A 143 5.58 -14.01 26.93
N SER A 144 5.27 -15.31 27.06
CA SER A 144 4.08 -15.76 27.77
C SER A 144 4.13 -15.40 29.25
N GLN A 145 5.28 -15.53 29.91
CA GLN A 145 5.43 -15.16 31.31
C GLN A 145 5.24 -13.66 31.55
N THR A 146 5.67 -12.80 30.62
CA THR A 146 5.46 -11.35 30.72
C THR A 146 4.00 -10.97 30.54
N ILE A 147 3.27 -11.64 29.64
CA ILE A 147 1.81 -11.47 29.54
C ILE A 147 1.15 -11.84 30.87
N LEU A 148 1.45 -13.04 31.38
CA LEU A 148 0.86 -13.52 32.62
C LEU A 148 1.24 -12.64 33.83
N ALA A 149 2.48 -12.14 33.88
CA ALA A 149 2.93 -11.23 34.94
C ALA A 149 2.15 -9.90 34.90
N SER A 150 1.93 -9.35 33.71
CA SER A 150 1.21 -8.08 33.54
C SER A 150 -0.27 -8.13 33.94
N SER A 151 -0.84 -9.33 34.03
CA SER A 151 -2.22 -9.56 34.45
C SER A 151 -2.32 -10.33 35.77
N ASP A 152 -1.23 -10.43 36.53
CA ASP A 152 -1.11 -11.16 37.80
C ASP A 152 -1.65 -12.61 37.74
N SER A 153 -1.38 -13.29 36.63
CA SER A 153 -1.91 -14.61 36.30
C SER A 153 -0.84 -15.70 36.20
N LEU A 154 0.40 -15.41 36.62
CA LEU A 154 1.51 -16.38 36.59
C LEU A 154 1.26 -17.65 37.44
N ALA A 155 0.50 -17.52 38.52
CA ALA A 155 0.14 -18.62 39.41
C ALA A 155 -1.29 -19.12 39.20
N ALA A 156 -2.00 -18.62 38.17
CA ALA A 156 -3.35 -19.06 37.85
C ALA A 156 -3.35 -20.48 37.28
N ASP A 157 -4.52 -21.11 37.22
CA ASP A 157 -4.68 -22.40 36.55
C ASP A 157 -4.42 -22.30 35.02
N SER A 158 -4.21 -23.44 34.38
CA SER A 158 -3.83 -23.50 32.97
C SER A 158 -4.84 -22.87 32.02
N ASN A 159 -6.14 -22.94 32.33
CA ASN A 159 -7.17 -22.37 31.47
C ASN A 159 -7.17 -20.85 31.58
N THR A 160 -7.09 -20.33 32.81
CA THR A 160 -6.95 -18.89 33.04
C THR A 160 -5.68 -18.33 32.40
N GLN A 161 -4.56 -19.05 32.47
CA GLN A 161 -3.31 -18.64 31.80
C GLN A 161 -3.47 -18.58 30.28
N ALA A 162 -4.09 -19.60 29.68
CA ALA A 162 -4.36 -19.64 28.24
C ALA A 162 -5.27 -18.49 27.80
N ASP A 163 -6.33 -18.19 28.56
CA ASP A 163 -7.25 -17.10 28.27
C ASP A 163 -6.55 -15.74 28.29
N LYS A 164 -5.65 -15.49 29.27
CA LYS A 164 -4.92 -14.22 29.35
C LYS A 164 -3.93 -14.05 28.20
N ILE A 165 -3.26 -15.12 27.81
CA ILE A 165 -2.38 -15.12 26.62
C ILE A 165 -3.21 -14.84 25.37
N MET A 166 -4.36 -15.50 25.22
CA MET A 166 -5.27 -15.29 24.10
C MET A 166 -5.79 -13.86 24.04
N ILE A 167 -6.20 -13.26 25.16
CA ILE A 167 -6.66 -11.87 25.22
C ILE A 167 -5.56 -10.90 24.79
N ALA A 168 -4.31 -11.11 25.26
CA ALA A 168 -3.18 -10.28 24.85
C ALA A 168 -2.87 -10.40 23.35
N GLN A 169 -2.98 -11.62 22.80
CA GLN A 169 -2.84 -11.87 21.37
C GLN A 169 -3.97 -11.22 20.55
N LEU A 170 -5.23 -11.34 21.00
CA LEU A 170 -6.40 -10.71 20.37
C LEU A 170 -6.28 -9.18 20.35
N GLY A 171 -5.84 -8.59 21.46
CA GLY A 171 -5.56 -7.15 21.57
C GLY A 171 -4.32 -6.71 20.81
N ARG A 172 -3.54 -7.65 20.24
CA ARG A 172 -2.22 -7.42 19.62
C ARG A 172 -1.28 -6.61 20.51
N TRP A 173 -1.36 -6.85 21.82
CA TRP A 173 -0.51 -6.16 22.77
C TRP A 173 0.91 -6.73 22.73
N VAL A 174 1.88 -5.83 22.81
CA VAL A 174 3.30 -6.15 22.86
C VAL A 174 3.72 -6.19 24.33
N PRO A 175 4.18 -7.34 24.84
CA PRO A 175 4.72 -7.43 26.19
C PRO A 175 6.12 -6.79 26.26
N ILE A 176 6.33 -5.98 27.28
CA ILE A 176 7.63 -5.36 27.61
C ILE A 176 7.91 -5.52 29.11
N ILE A 177 9.17 -5.49 29.49
CA ILE A 177 9.62 -5.62 30.88
C ILE A 177 10.23 -4.30 31.32
N TYR A 178 9.81 -3.79 32.47
CA TYR A 178 10.54 -2.74 33.19
C TYR A 178 11.37 -3.38 34.29
N GLU A 179 12.68 -3.19 34.24
CA GLU A 179 13.60 -3.70 35.27
C GLU A 179 14.11 -2.56 36.14
N ARG A 180 13.90 -2.67 37.45
CA ARG A 180 14.36 -1.71 38.45
C ARG A 180 15.02 -2.47 39.61
N GLY A 181 16.35 -2.41 39.68
CA GLY A 181 17.11 -3.19 40.67
C GLY A 181 16.96 -4.70 40.40
N GLU A 182 16.42 -5.44 41.37
CA GLU A 182 16.17 -6.89 41.26
C GLU A 182 14.71 -7.24 40.87
N GLU A 183 13.86 -6.23 40.66
CA GLU A 183 12.47 -6.41 40.29
C GLU A 183 12.26 -6.31 38.78
N GLN A 184 11.44 -7.21 38.24
CA GLN A 184 10.98 -7.19 36.85
C GLN A 184 9.46 -7.08 36.83
N HIS A 185 8.96 -6.03 36.16
CA HIS A 185 7.54 -5.74 36.04
C HIS A 185 7.12 -5.90 34.58
N GLY A 186 6.14 -6.76 34.30
CA GLY A 186 5.62 -7.00 32.95
C GLY A 186 4.51 -6.02 32.58
N PHE A 187 4.54 -5.50 31.36
CA PHE A 187 3.53 -4.58 30.82
C PHE A 187 3.06 -5.02 29.45
N LEU A 188 1.80 -4.72 29.13
CA LEU A 188 1.20 -4.89 27.81
C LEU A 188 0.94 -3.52 27.20
N THR A 189 1.41 -3.32 25.97
CA THR A 189 1.29 -2.01 25.33
C THR A 189 1.13 -2.12 23.82
N SER A 190 0.87 -1.00 23.14
CA SER A 190 0.86 -0.96 21.67
C SER A 190 2.27 -1.10 21.10
N SER A 191 2.40 -1.59 19.87
CA SER A 191 3.71 -1.70 19.21
C SER A 191 4.45 -0.36 19.11
N ARG A 192 3.71 0.75 18.92
CA ARG A 192 4.27 2.11 18.86
C ARG A 192 4.84 2.53 20.22
N THR A 193 4.09 2.29 21.30
CA THR A 193 4.51 2.64 22.66
C THR A 193 5.70 1.78 23.11
N ALA A 194 5.70 0.48 22.78
CA ALA A 194 6.83 -0.42 23.05
C ALA A 194 8.11 0.09 22.39
N ALA A 195 8.05 0.48 21.11
CA ALA A 195 9.22 1.01 20.40
C ALA A 195 9.78 2.28 21.04
N LEU A 196 8.92 3.18 21.52
CA LEU A 196 9.33 4.40 22.23
C LEU A 196 9.96 4.08 23.59
N MET A 197 9.36 3.19 24.37
CA MET A 197 9.86 2.82 25.70
C MET A 197 11.18 2.05 25.64
N LEU A 198 11.37 1.19 24.63
CA LEU A 198 12.62 0.43 24.43
C LEU A 198 13.80 1.29 23.95
N GLN A 199 13.53 2.51 23.46
CA GLN A 199 14.58 3.47 23.06
C GLN A 199 14.99 4.41 24.20
N ASP A 200 14.18 4.51 25.26
CA ASP A 200 14.38 5.45 26.36
C ASP A 200 15.20 4.80 27.49
N ALA A 201 16.42 5.28 27.70
CA ALA A 201 17.26 4.87 28.82
C ALA A 201 17.00 5.81 30.01
N GLN A 202 16.09 5.42 30.91
CA GLN A 202 15.78 6.19 32.11
C GLN A 202 16.81 5.95 33.23
N GLN A 203 17.03 6.95 34.08
CA GLN A 203 18.01 6.90 35.17
C GLN A 203 17.66 5.92 36.31
N THR A 204 16.39 5.50 36.41
CA THR A 204 15.87 4.72 37.55
C THR A 204 15.48 3.28 37.21
N GLY A 205 15.59 2.87 35.93
CA GLY A 205 15.26 1.52 35.46
C GLY A 205 15.46 1.37 33.95
N THR A 206 15.36 0.14 33.45
CA THR A 206 15.60 -0.16 32.02
C THR A 206 14.43 -0.95 31.44
N TRP A 207 13.93 -0.49 30.29
CA TRP A 207 12.95 -1.23 29.50
C TRP A 207 13.65 -2.31 28.66
N LYS A 208 13.11 -3.52 28.69
CA LYS A 208 13.64 -4.68 27.96
C LYS A 208 12.53 -5.43 27.24
N SER A 209 12.89 -6.08 26.13
CA SER A 209 12.02 -7.06 25.49
C SER A 209 12.11 -8.40 26.23
N PRO A 210 11.00 -9.14 26.38
CA PRO A 210 11.02 -10.47 26.96
C PRO A 210 11.75 -11.47 26.05
N VAL A 211 12.19 -12.58 26.64
CA VAL A 211 12.82 -13.66 25.87
C VAL A 211 11.74 -14.41 25.10
N PRO A 212 11.96 -14.82 23.83
CA PRO A 212 11.03 -15.70 23.14
C PRO A 212 10.76 -16.98 23.94
N ASP A 213 9.51 -17.44 23.97
CA ASP A 213 9.20 -18.75 24.57
C ASP A 213 9.98 -19.84 23.82
N ALA A 214 10.60 -20.78 24.54
CA ALA A 214 11.24 -21.93 23.92
C ALA A 214 10.17 -22.73 23.15
N GLU A 215 10.42 -23.06 21.89
CA GLU A 215 9.47 -23.68 20.97
C GLU A 215 8.73 -24.87 21.60
N ILE A 216 7.53 -24.61 22.11
CA ILE A 216 6.49 -25.61 22.24
C ILE A 216 5.63 -25.41 21.00
N CYS A 217 5.80 -26.33 20.06
CA CYS A 217 4.94 -26.49 18.91
C CYS A 217 3.52 -26.74 19.40
N SER A 218 2.71 -25.69 19.44
CA SER A 218 1.25 -25.74 19.50
C SER A 218 0.72 -25.06 18.26
N SER A 219 0.98 -25.70 17.12
CA SER A 219 0.28 -25.46 15.85
C SER A 219 -1.15 -25.96 15.97
N SER A 220 -1.99 -25.26 16.73
CA SER A 220 -3.46 -25.39 16.66
C SER A 220 -4.08 -24.27 17.50
N LEU A 221 -5.11 -23.62 16.96
CA LEU A 221 -5.96 -22.57 17.59
C LEU A 221 -5.62 -21.10 17.31
N LEU A 222 -4.99 -20.76 16.18
CA LEU A 222 -5.32 -19.49 15.52
C LEU A 222 -6.52 -19.76 14.59
N PRO A 223 -7.65 -19.05 14.69
CA PRO A 223 -8.56 -18.99 13.55
C PRO A 223 -7.76 -18.38 12.40
N GLU A 224 -7.67 -19.10 11.28
CA GLU A 224 -7.23 -18.52 10.03
C GLU A 224 -8.03 -17.23 9.85
N THR A 225 -7.33 -16.09 9.87
CA THR A 225 -7.99 -14.81 9.66
C THR A 225 -8.45 -14.82 8.23
N ASP A 226 -9.78 -14.85 8.06
CA ASP A 226 -10.44 -14.76 6.77
C ASP A 226 -9.73 -13.72 5.90
N GLY A 227 -9.18 -14.18 4.77
CA GLY A 227 -8.36 -13.34 3.89
C GLY A 227 -9.12 -12.11 3.42
N ASP A 228 -10.45 -12.22 3.29
CA ASP A 228 -11.34 -11.13 2.93
C ASP A 228 -11.37 -10.04 4.01
N CYS A 229 -11.48 -10.43 5.30
CA CYS A 229 -11.43 -9.46 6.40
C CYS A 229 -10.06 -8.76 6.48
N LEU A 230 -8.97 -9.49 6.25
CA LEU A 230 -7.61 -8.93 6.32
C LEU A 230 -7.37 -7.91 5.21
N ILE A 231 -7.74 -8.24 3.97
CA ILE A 231 -7.50 -7.35 2.84
C ILE A 231 -8.34 -6.08 2.93
N GLU A 232 -9.60 -6.18 3.39
CA GLU A 232 -10.43 -5.00 3.61
C GLU A 232 -9.88 -4.10 4.73
N HIS A 233 -9.32 -4.68 5.79
CA HIS A 233 -8.64 -3.91 6.83
C HIS A 233 -7.42 -3.14 6.29
N ILE A 234 -6.56 -3.79 5.49
CA ILE A 234 -5.39 -3.14 4.86
C ILE A 234 -5.85 -1.98 3.98
N LYS A 235 -6.87 -2.20 3.14
CA LYS A 235 -7.40 -1.17 2.25
C LYS A 235 -8.00 0.00 3.02
N ALA A 236 -8.70 -0.26 4.13
CA ALA A 236 -9.32 0.78 4.94
C ALA A 236 -8.29 1.65 5.71
N THR A 237 -7.17 1.06 6.12
CA THR A 237 -6.18 1.73 6.98
C THR A 237 -4.96 2.28 6.23
N CYS A 238 -4.78 1.92 4.96
CA CYS A 238 -3.63 2.36 4.18
C CYS A 238 -3.69 3.85 3.75
N HIS A 239 -2.53 4.40 3.38
CA HIS A 239 -2.44 5.76 2.85
C HIS A 239 -3.14 5.94 1.49
N ALA A 240 -3.37 4.86 0.74
CA ALA A 240 -4.06 4.89 -0.54
C ALA A 240 -5.54 4.47 -0.44
N SER A 241 -6.14 4.52 0.76
CA SER A 241 -7.46 3.96 1.07
C SER A 241 -8.56 4.49 0.16
N LYS A 242 -8.54 5.80 -0.16
CA LYS A 242 -9.50 6.43 -1.08
C LYS A 242 -9.52 5.81 -2.48
N LYS A 243 -8.38 5.31 -2.95
CA LYS A 243 -8.26 4.66 -4.27
C LYS A 243 -8.56 3.17 -4.14
N LEU A 244 -7.98 2.52 -3.14
CA LEU A 244 -8.12 1.07 -2.95
C LEU A 244 -9.50 0.64 -2.44
N CYS A 245 -10.28 1.51 -1.79
CA CYS A 245 -11.66 1.16 -1.41
C CYS A 245 -12.57 0.89 -2.63
N THR A 246 -12.17 1.34 -3.83
CA THR A 246 -12.89 1.09 -5.07
C THR A 246 -12.52 -0.23 -5.75
N THR A 247 -11.44 -0.88 -5.31
CA THR A 247 -10.98 -2.16 -5.85
C THR A 247 -11.46 -3.31 -4.99
N ARG A 248 -11.50 -4.53 -5.55
CA ARG A 248 -11.82 -5.75 -4.81
C ARG A 248 -10.69 -6.73 -4.99
N HIS A 249 -10.31 -7.38 -3.90
CA HIS A 249 -9.18 -8.30 -3.90
C HIS A 249 -9.60 -9.64 -3.32
N VAL A 250 -8.97 -10.71 -3.79
CA VAL A 250 -9.13 -12.07 -3.26
C VAL A 250 -7.77 -12.70 -3.08
N GLU A 251 -7.63 -13.55 -2.08
CA GLU A 251 -6.39 -14.29 -1.91
C GLU A 251 -6.12 -15.22 -3.10
N LEU A 252 -4.86 -15.33 -3.48
CA LEU A 252 -4.41 -16.19 -4.56
C LEU A 252 -4.73 -17.65 -4.24
N THR A 253 -5.43 -18.32 -5.15
CA THR A 253 -5.79 -19.75 -5.01
C THR A 253 -4.87 -20.65 -5.82
N HIS A 254 -4.83 -21.94 -5.51
CA HIS A 254 -4.11 -22.93 -6.31
C HIS A 254 -4.57 -22.98 -7.78
N GLU A 255 -5.85 -22.72 -8.05
CA GLU A 255 -6.39 -22.66 -9.43
C GLU A 255 -5.75 -21.52 -10.23
N LEU A 256 -5.59 -20.35 -9.61
CA LEU A 256 -4.95 -19.18 -10.21
C LEU A 256 -3.43 -19.39 -10.35
N VAL A 257 -2.81 -20.11 -9.41
CA VAL A 257 -1.39 -20.52 -9.53
C VAL A 257 -1.18 -21.51 -10.67
N ASN A 258 -2.13 -22.42 -10.91
CA ASN A 258 -2.07 -23.35 -12.03
C ASN A 258 -2.10 -22.61 -13.37
N ILE A 259 -2.84 -21.49 -13.48
CA ILE A 259 -2.78 -20.62 -14.65
C ILE A 259 -1.37 -20.05 -14.84
N LEU A 260 -0.74 -19.54 -13.77
CA LEU A 260 0.61 -18.98 -13.84
C LEU A 260 1.69 -20.04 -14.16
N ASN A 261 1.44 -21.30 -13.84
CA ASN A 261 2.35 -22.42 -14.09
C ASN A 261 2.11 -23.18 -15.42
N ARG A 262 1.20 -22.70 -16.28
CA ARG A 262 1.02 -23.30 -17.61
C ARG A 262 2.22 -23.05 -18.52
N ASP A 263 2.57 -24.06 -19.31
CA ASP A 263 3.65 -23.98 -20.27
C ASP A 263 3.36 -22.95 -21.36
N TRP A 264 4.31 -22.04 -21.58
CA TRP A 264 4.20 -21.01 -22.62
C TRP A 264 4.44 -21.55 -24.03
N LEU A 265 5.05 -22.73 -24.17
CA LEU A 265 5.23 -23.37 -25.47
C LEU A 265 3.88 -23.86 -26.01
N GLU A 266 3.10 -24.52 -25.16
CA GLU A 266 1.76 -25.01 -25.48
C GLU A 266 0.70 -23.90 -25.41
N TYR A 267 0.85 -22.96 -24.47
CA TYR A 267 -0.08 -21.85 -24.26
C TYR A 267 0.63 -20.48 -24.33
N PRO A 268 0.99 -20.00 -25.54
CA PRO A 268 1.73 -18.76 -25.74
C PRO A 268 1.08 -17.52 -25.13
N GLN A 269 -0.23 -17.53 -24.95
CA GLN A 269 -1.00 -16.43 -24.38
C GLN A 269 -0.78 -16.26 -22.85
N MET A 270 -0.25 -17.28 -22.17
CA MET A 270 -0.03 -17.25 -20.71
C MET A 270 0.94 -16.16 -20.26
N ARG A 271 1.87 -15.74 -21.13
CA ARG A 271 2.77 -14.61 -20.84
C ARG A 271 2.02 -13.28 -20.69
N PHE A 272 0.89 -13.11 -21.37
CA PHE A 272 0.03 -11.93 -21.25
C PHE A 272 -0.91 -12.08 -20.06
N CYS A 273 -1.47 -13.28 -19.86
CA CYS A 273 -2.35 -13.58 -18.75
C CYS A 273 -1.66 -13.38 -17.40
N GLY A 274 -0.44 -13.89 -17.23
CA GLY A 274 0.23 -13.86 -15.93
C GLY A 274 0.60 -12.46 -15.46
N SER A 275 1.09 -11.59 -16.36
CA SER A 275 1.36 -10.20 -16.01
C SER A 275 0.07 -9.42 -15.75
N GLN A 276 -0.99 -9.62 -16.56
CA GLN A 276 -2.30 -9.01 -16.32
C GLN A 276 -2.91 -9.48 -14.99
N LEU A 277 -2.78 -10.76 -14.64
CA LEU A 277 -3.30 -11.32 -13.39
C LEU A 277 -2.66 -10.68 -12.16
N LEU A 278 -1.33 -10.49 -12.21
CA LEU A 278 -0.54 -9.95 -11.09
C LEU A 278 -0.55 -8.42 -11.01
N ALA A 279 -0.89 -7.73 -12.10
CA ALA A 279 -1.02 -6.28 -12.10
C ALA A 279 -2.17 -5.85 -11.17
N GLY A 280 -1.85 -5.03 -10.15
CA GLY A 280 -2.78 -4.59 -9.12
C GLY A 280 -2.88 -5.53 -7.92
N ALA A 281 -2.13 -6.63 -7.90
CA ALA A 281 -2.07 -7.52 -6.74
C ALA A 281 -1.45 -6.82 -5.53
N ILE A 282 -1.86 -7.22 -4.33
CA ILE A 282 -1.31 -6.77 -3.05
C ILE A 282 -0.48 -7.89 -2.45
N LEU A 283 0.78 -7.61 -2.12
CA LEU A 283 1.63 -8.51 -1.34
C LEU A 283 1.66 -8.04 0.11
N LEU A 284 1.51 -8.99 1.04
CA LEU A 284 1.52 -8.73 2.46
C LEU A 284 2.59 -9.58 3.14
N GLU A 285 3.50 -8.94 3.86
CA GLU A 285 4.51 -9.57 4.71
C GLU A 285 4.45 -8.93 6.10
N GLY A 286 3.90 -9.65 7.08
CA GLY A 286 3.68 -9.13 8.42
C GLY A 286 2.80 -7.88 8.39
N GLN A 287 3.38 -6.73 8.77
CA GLN A 287 2.70 -5.41 8.73
C GLN A 287 3.01 -4.61 7.46
N THR A 288 3.91 -5.10 6.61
CA THR A 288 4.31 -4.42 5.39
C THR A 288 3.40 -4.89 4.25
N SER A 289 2.79 -3.95 3.54
CA SER A 289 1.99 -4.27 2.35
C SER A 289 2.38 -3.39 1.17
N ILE A 290 2.44 -3.99 -0.01
CA ILE A 290 2.67 -3.29 -1.28
C ILE A 290 1.59 -3.66 -2.29
N VAL A 291 1.26 -2.73 -3.18
CA VAL A 291 0.52 -3.03 -4.42
C VAL A 291 1.48 -3.06 -5.60
N LEU A 292 1.31 -4.06 -6.47
CA LEU A 292 2.10 -4.28 -7.67
C LEU A 292 1.53 -3.44 -8.81
N ASN A 293 2.19 -2.33 -9.12
CA ASN A 293 1.72 -1.38 -10.12
C ASN A 293 2.11 -1.77 -11.54
N THR A 294 3.24 -2.44 -11.74
CA THR A 294 3.68 -2.86 -13.08
C THR A 294 4.46 -4.17 -12.99
N VAL A 295 4.12 -5.10 -13.86
CA VAL A 295 4.69 -6.46 -13.89
C VAL A 295 5.17 -6.80 -15.30
N GLU A 296 6.36 -7.39 -15.39
CA GLU A 296 7.03 -7.81 -16.62
C GLU A 296 7.31 -9.32 -16.60
N PRO A 297 6.76 -10.09 -17.55
CA PRO A 297 6.92 -11.54 -17.56
C PRO A 297 8.15 -11.97 -18.39
N TYR A 298 8.83 -13.01 -17.95
CA TYR A 298 10.02 -13.59 -18.58
C TYR A 298 9.89 -15.11 -18.63
N GLY A 299 10.11 -15.70 -19.81
CA GLY A 299 10.08 -17.16 -19.97
C GLY A 299 11.34 -17.80 -19.41
N ARG A 300 11.31 -19.10 -19.10
CA ARG A 300 12.53 -19.87 -18.81
C ARG A 300 13.08 -20.65 -19.99
N ASP A 301 12.26 -20.85 -21.03
CA ASP A 301 12.69 -21.50 -22.27
C ASP A 301 13.47 -20.51 -23.17
N PRO A 302 14.75 -20.79 -23.50
CA PRO A 302 15.57 -19.94 -24.37
C PRO A 302 15.04 -19.81 -25.81
N LEU A 303 14.21 -20.74 -26.29
CA LEU A 303 13.60 -20.67 -27.62
C LEU A 303 12.43 -19.69 -27.65
N LEU A 304 11.73 -19.51 -26.53
CA LEU A 304 10.59 -18.61 -26.40
C LEU A 304 11.01 -17.19 -26.01
N ASP A 305 12.02 -17.06 -25.17
CA ASP A 305 12.45 -15.77 -24.64
C ASP A 305 13.98 -15.63 -24.68
N ALA A 306 14.47 -14.61 -25.39
CA ALA A 306 15.90 -14.32 -25.45
C ALA A 306 16.46 -13.78 -24.12
N HIS A 307 15.54 -13.41 -23.21
CA HIS A 307 15.81 -12.87 -21.87
C HIS A 307 15.50 -13.88 -20.76
N TYR A 308 15.49 -15.16 -21.09
CA TYR A 308 15.22 -16.22 -20.13
C TYR A 308 16.17 -16.21 -18.92
N GLU A 309 15.65 -16.61 -17.76
CA GLU A 309 16.50 -16.81 -16.58
C GLU A 309 17.47 -17.96 -16.85
N ARG A 310 18.77 -17.67 -16.73
CA ARG A 310 19.81 -18.70 -16.78
C ARG A 310 19.87 -19.37 -15.41
N GLN A 311 19.65 -20.68 -15.36
CA GLN A 311 19.79 -21.51 -14.15
C GLN A 311 21.26 -21.72 -13.75
N SER A 312 22.04 -20.64 -13.68
CA SER A 312 23.46 -20.69 -13.35
C SER A 312 23.72 -19.86 -12.10
N GLY A 313 23.69 -20.50 -10.93
CA GLY A 313 24.00 -19.88 -9.64
C GLY A 313 23.22 -20.49 -8.47
N SER A 314 23.61 -20.14 -7.24
CA SER A 314 22.97 -20.57 -5.98
C SER A 314 21.65 -19.86 -5.66
N PHE A 315 21.23 -18.91 -6.49
CA PHE A 315 20.00 -18.15 -6.33
C PHE A 315 19.24 -18.23 -7.65
N SER A 316 18.30 -19.16 -7.74
CA SER A 316 17.31 -19.19 -8.82
C SER A 316 15.96 -18.78 -8.27
N SER A 317 15.14 -18.17 -9.12
CA SER A 317 13.73 -17.96 -8.76
C SER A 317 12.86 -19.20 -8.97
N PHE A 318 13.44 -20.31 -9.41
CA PHE A 318 12.70 -21.54 -9.70
C PHE A 318 12.10 -22.14 -8.41
N PRO A 319 10.78 -22.38 -8.35
CA PRO A 319 10.17 -23.03 -7.20
C PRO A 319 10.47 -24.54 -7.22
N GLU A 320 11.49 -24.94 -6.46
CA GLU A 320 11.85 -26.35 -6.26
C GLU A 320 10.86 -27.07 -5.34
N THR A 321 10.46 -26.40 -4.27
CA THR A 321 9.52 -26.92 -3.27
C THR A 321 8.17 -26.23 -3.36
N SER A 322 7.15 -26.92 -2.87
CA SER A 322 5.79 -26.38 -2.81
C SER A 322 5.65 -25.52 -1.56
N GLY A 323 5.33 -24.23 -1.72
CA GLY A 323 5.06 -23.31 -0.63
C GLY A 323 3.56 -23.12 -0.37
N THR A 324 3.20 -22.04 0.33
CA THR A 324 1.82 -21.64 0.67
C THR A 324 0.86 -21.67 -0.52
N TYR A 325 1.32 -21.21 -1.69
CA TYR A 325 0.52 -21.17 -2.92
C TYR A 325 0.86 -22.30 -3.90
N GLY A 326 1.63 -23.32 -3.49
CA GLY A 326 2.08 -24.39 -4.37
C GLY A 326 3.42 -24.10 -5.03
N LEU A 327 3.53 -24.37 -6.34
CA LEU A 327 4.75 -24.17 -7.14
C LEU A 327 4.92 -22.70 -7.55
N LEU A 328 5.07 -21.84 -6.56
CA LEU A 328 5.27 -20.40 -6.71
C LEU A 328 6.23 -19.91 -5.63
N SER A 329 7.20 -19.10 -6.02
CA SER A 329 8.17 -18.46 -5.12
C SER A 329 8.04 -16.93 -5.21
N ILE A 330 8.33 -16.23 -4.12
CA ILE A 330 8.45 -14.77 -4.09
C ILE A 330 9.76 -14.44 -3.42
N LEU A 331 10.61 -13.67 -4.08
CA LEU A 331 11.95 -13.37 -3.59
C LEU A 331 12.47 -12.04 -4.11
N LEU A 332 13.46 -11.51 -3.40
CA LEU A 332 14.33 -10.46 -3.90
C LEU A 332 15.57 -11.09 -4.51
N PHE A 333 15.78 -10.86 -5.79
CA PHE A 333 16.95 -11.31 -6.51
C PHE A 333 18.02 -10.23 -6.49
N ASP A 334 19.17 -10.49 -5.89
CA ASP A 334 20.30 -9.58 -5.86
C ASP A 334 20.95 -9.49 -7.25
N THR A 335 20.95 -8.28 -7.83
CA THR A 335 21.61 -7.99 -9.10
C THR A 335 22.53 -6.78 -8.98
N SER A 336 23.41 -6.58 -9.97
CA SER A 336 24.32 -5.42 -10.00
C SER A 336 23.60 -4.07 -9.96
N ASP A 337 22.35 -4.01 -10.44
CA ASP A 337 21.49 -2.83 -10.44
C ASP A 337 20.52 -2.75 -9.25
N GLY A 338 20.63 -3.68 -8.28
CA GLY A 338 19.89 -3.70 -7.03
C GLY A 338 19.07 -4.98 -6.82
N LYS A 339 18.23 -4.97 -5.78
CA LYS A 339 17.33 -6.08 -5.44
C LYS A 339 16.08 -6.03 -6.32
N LYS A 340 15.78 -7.11 -7.04
CA LYS A 340 14.63 -7.22 -7.95
C LYS A 340 13.57 -8.10 -7.33
N LEU A 341 12.35 -7.60 -7.16
CA LEU A 341 11.24 -8.42 -6.66
C LEU A 341 10.70 -9.29 -7.80
N ILE A 342 10.78 -10.60 -7.61
CA ILE A 342 10.38 -11.60 -8.60
C ILE A 342 9.34 -12.52 -7.97
N ILE A 343 8.26 -12.76 -8.72
CA ILE A 343 7.34 -13.87 -8.48
C ILE A 343 7.72 -14.97 -9.47
N GLY A 344 8.31 -16.05 -8.97
CA GLY A 344 8.84 -17.15 -9.76
C GLY A 344 7.83 -18.30 -9.87
N THR A 345 7.69 -18.83 -11.08
CA THR A 345 6.95 -20.05 -11.39
C THR A 345 7.85 -21.02 -12.14
N ARG A 346 7.39 -22.25 -12.38
CA ARG A 346 8.18 -23.23 -13.14
C ARG A 346 8.45 -22.82 -14.60
N PRO A 347 7.47 -22.32 -15.39
CA PRO A 347 7.74 -21.93 -16.77
C PRO A 347 8.28 -20.50 -16.91
N SER A 348 8.09 -19.65 -15.90
CA SER A 348 8.28 -18.20 -16.07
C SER A 348 8.55 -17.43 -14.79
N ASN A 349 8.96 -16.18 -14.94
CA ASN A 349 9.15 -15.21 -13.86
C ASN A 349 8.36 -13.94 -14.13
N PHE A 350 7.88 -13.32 -13.07
CA PHE A 350 7.19 -12.05 -13.13
C PHE A 350 7.98 -11.04 -12.30
N LEU A 351 8.71 -10.16 -13.00
CA LEU A 351 9.46 -9.07 -12.41
C LEU A 351 8.53 -7.91 -12.10
N VAL A 352 8.53 -7.45 -10.85
CA VAL A 352 7.83 -6.23 -10.45
C VAL A 352 8.71 -5.03 -10.80
N THR A 353 8.22 -4.17 -11.70
CA THR A 353 8.93 -2.94 -12.12
C THR A 353 8.27 -1.66 -11.64
N ALA A 354 7.12 -1.76 -10.96
CA ALA A 354 6.59 -0.69 -10.13
C ALA A 354 5.82 -1.25 -8.95
N SER A 355 6.04 -0.67 -7.78
CA SER A 355 5.29 -0.98 -6.56
C SER A 355 5.14 0.27 -5.69
N MET A 356 4.08 0.29 -4.88
CA MET A 356 3.93 1.29 -3.83
C MET A 356 3.56 0.61 -2.52
N ARG A 357 4.14 1.08 -1.42
CA ARG A 357 3.73 0.65 -0.08
C ARG A 357 2.37 1.21 0.27
N LEU A 358 1.58 0.44 1.00
CA LEU A 358 0.25 0.86 1.42
C LEU A 358 0.28 1.43 2.84
N ASP A 359 1.14 0.88 3.69
CA ASP A 359 1.30 1.27 5.09
C ASP A 359 2.20 2.52 5.29
N THR A 360 2.98 2.91 4.28
CA THR A 360 3.80 4.14 4.30
C THR A 360 3.91 4.74 2.90
N ARG A 361 4.31 6.01 2.80
CA ARG A 361 4.47 6.74 1.53
C ARG A 361 5.80 6.41 0.86
N SER A 362 5.87 5.26 0.18
CA SER A 362 7.07 4.79 -0.51
C SER A 362 6.74 4.12 -1.84
N ILE A 363 7.36 4.59 -2.92
CA ILE A 363 7.13 4.10 -4.29
C ILE A 363 8.47 3.71 -4.90
N ASN A 364 8.50 2.56 -5.56
CA ASN A 364 9.60 2.13 -6.41
C ASN A 364 9.12 2.13 -7.86
N LEU A 365 9.84 2.85 -8.73
CA LEU A 365 9.67 2.80 -10.19
C LEU A 365 10.97 2.31 -10.83
N GLY A 366 10.86 1.26 -11.64
CA GLY A 366 11.99 0.53 -12.20
C GLY A 366 12.16 -0.86 -11.57
N PRO A 367 13.16 -1.63 -12.02
CA PRO A 367 13.28 -3.05 -11.66
C PRO A 367 13.69 -3.27 -10.19
N THR A 368 14.18 -2.25 -9.50
CA THR A 368 14.70 -2.36 -8.14
C THR A 368 13.58 -2.15 -7.13
N THR A 369 13.44 -3.10 -6.19
CA THR A 369 12.54 -3.05 -5.04
C THR A 369 13.36 -2.98 -3.76
N SER A 370 13.25 -1.87 -3.02
CA SER A 370 14.01 -1.62 -1.80
C SER A 370 13.16 -1.57 -0.53
N HIS A 371 11.84 -1.47 -0.68
CA HIS A 371 10.91 -1.18 0.41
C HIS A 371 10.07 -2.39 0.88
N PHE A 372 10.35 -3.58 0.34
CA PHE A 372 9.61 -4.81 0.60
C PHE A 372 10.56 -6.00 0.61
N SER A 373 10.42 -6.89 1.59
CA SER A 373 11.23 -8.10 1.73
C SER A 373 10.30 -9.30 1.91
N PRO A 374 10.05 -10.11 0.86
CA PRO A 374 9.18 -11.27 0.95
C PRO A 374 9.82 -12.39 1.79
N SER A 375 8.96 -13.27 2.30
CA SER A 375 9.31 -14.56 2.89
C SER A 375 8.32 -15.63 2.45
N GLU A 376 8.48 -16.87 2.93
CA GLU A 376 7.51 -17.95 2.71
C GLU A 376 6.11 -17.65 3.29
N LYS A 377 6.03 -16.67 4.19
CA LYS A 377 4.78 -16.20 4.81
C LYS A 377 4.10 -15.09 4.00
N THR A 378 4.70 -14.61 2.91
CA THR A 378 4.11 -13.54 2.11
C THR A 378 2.79 -14.00 1.51
N ARG A 379 1.72 -13.25 1.78
CA ARG A 379 0.40 -13.49 1.20
C ARG A 379 0.20 -12.66 -0.06
N ILE A 380 -0.50 -13.23 -1.05
CA ILE A 380 -0.82 -12.58 -2.33
C ILE A 380 -2.33 -12.40 -2.44
N PHE A 381 -2.78 -11.17 -2.66
CA PHE A 381 -4.17 -10.86 -2.96
C PHE A 381 -4.28 -10.28 -4.37
N LEU A 382 -5.03 -10.94 -5.25
CA LEU A 382 -5.21 -10.52 -6.64
C LEU A 382 -6.40 -9.56 -6.77
N ASP A 383 -6.27 -8.56 -7.63
CA ASP A 383 -7.39 -7.69 -8.02
C ASP A 383 -8.43 -8.50 -8.81
N LYS A 384 -9.67 -8.53 -8.33
CA LYS A 384 -10.78 -9.19 -9.04
C LYS A 384 -10.93 -8.67 -10.45
N LYS A 385 -10.65 -7.38 -10.70
CA LYS A 385 -10.74 -6.83 -12.05
C LYS A 385 -9.69 -7.43 -12.98
N SER A 386 -8.48 -7.67 -12.48
CA SER A 386 -7.42 -8.35 -13.22
C SER A 386 -7.77 -9.81 -13.52
N ILE A 387 -8.42 -10.52 -12.60
CA ILE A 387 -8.94 -11.87 -12.84
C ILE A 387 -9.99 -11.87 -13.97
N GLU A 388 -10.95 -10.95 -13.93
CA GLU A 388 -11.97 -10.79 -14.97
C GLU A 388 -11.36 -10.52 -16.35
N LEU A 389 -10.31 -9.69 -16.42
CA LEU A 389 -9.62 -9.37 -17.67
C LEU A 389 -8.87 -10.58 -18.24
N VAL A 390 -8.37 -11.48 -17.39
CA VAL A 390 -7.66 -12.70 -17.81
C VAL A 390 -8.61 -13.77 -18.33
N ALA A 391 -9.83 -13.87 -17.81
CA ALA A 391 -10.79 -14.90 -18.21
C ALA A 391 -10.95 -15.10 -19.73
N PRO A 392 -11.22 -14.05 -20.56
CA PRO A 392 -11.29 -14.21 -22.01
C PRO A 392 -9.93 -14.50 -22.65
N MET A 393 -8.83 -14.18 -21.97
CA MET A 393 -7.47 -14.43 -22.48
C MET A 393 -7.10 -15.90 -22.40
N LEU A 394 -7.57 -16.62 -21.38
CA LEU A 394 -7.25 -18.04 -21.18
C LEU A 394 -7.67 -18.91 -22.38
N THR A 395 -8.79 -18.56 -23.01
CA THR A 395 -9.38 -19.31 -24.13
C THR A 395 -8.95 -18.82 -25.50
N ASN A 396 -8.17 -17.73 -25.59
CA ASN A 396 -7.78 -17.12 -26.86
C ASN A 396 -6.26 -17.21 -27.09
N PRO A 397 -5.77 -18.19 -27.89
CA PRO A 397 -4.35 -18.34 -28.17
C PRO A 397 -3.78 -17.23 -29.07
N GLU A 398 -4.63 -16.48 -29.78
CA GLU A 398 -4.23 -15.42 -30.73
C GLU A 398 -3.92 -14.08 -30.06
N ILE A 399 -3.96 -14.01 -28.73
CA ILE A 399 -3.63 -12.79 -28.00
C ILE A 399 -2.16 -12.45 -28.21
N THR A 400 -1.92 -11.18 -28.49
CA THR A 400 -0.58 -10.64 -28.71
C THR A 400 -0.21 -9.51 -27.75
N GLU A 401 -1.10 -9.16 -26.81
CA GLU A 401 -0.92 -8.07 -25.86
C GLU A 401 -1.56 -8.36 -24.50
N ALA A 402 -0.95 -7.82 -23.44
CA ALA A 402 -1.47 -7.96 -22.08
C ALA A 402 -2.64 -7.01 -21.80
N GLN A 403 -2.62 -5.82 -22.41
CA GLN A 403 -3.58 -4.75 -22.13
C GLN A 403 -3.93 -3.94 -23.38
N THR A 404 -5.13 -3.37 -23.38
CA THR A 404 -5.52 -2.37 -24.40
C THR A 404 -4.89 -1.02 -24.06
N MET A 405 -3.64 -0.82 -24.49
CA MET A 405 -2.89 0.42 -24.26
C MET A 405 -1.80 0.63 -25.34
N PRO A 406 -1.18 1.82 -25.45
CA PRO A 406 -0.16 2.07 -26.46
C PRO A 406 0.98 1.04 -26.39
N ALA A 407 1.28 0.41 -27.54
CA ALA A 407 2.13 -0.79 -27.60
C ALA A 407 3.50 -0.64 -26.91
N LEU A 408 4.14 0.53 -27.02
CA LEU A 408 5.46 0.79 -26.43
C LEU A 408 5.48 0.75 -24.89
N TYR A 409 4.33 0.99 -24.24
CA TYR A 409 4.21 0.91 -22.78
C TYR A 409 4.04 -0.53 -22.31
N GLN A 410 3.67 -1.44 -23.21
CA GLN A 410 3.57 -2.88 -22.96
C GLN A 410 4.89 -3.61 -23.23
N LEU A 411 5.92 -2.90 -23.68
CA LEU A 411 7.26 -3.48 -23.85
C LEU A 411 8.02 -3.48 -22.52
N ARG A 412 8.73 -4.58 -22.28
CA ARG A 412 9.60 -4.77 -21.11
C ARG A 412 10.75 -3.77 -21.09
N GLN A 413 11.28 -3.47 -19.90
CA GLN A 413 12.39 -2.54 -19.68
C GLN A 413 13.76 -3.17 -20.01
N LEU A 414 13.91 -3.66 -21.24
CA LEU A 414 15.08 -4.38 -21.70
C LEU A 414 16.20 -3.44 -22.17
N ARG A 415 17.45 -3.91 -22.06
CA ARG A 415 18.66 -3.16 -22.49
C ARG A 415 19.54 -3.93 -23.46
N SER A 416 19.06 -5.05 -24.00
CA SER A 416 19.82 -5.92 -24.90
C SER A 416 18.92 -6.78 -25.77
N ARG A 417 19.54 -7.59 -26.64
CA ARG A 417 18.86 -8.53 -27.57
C ARG A 417 17.85 -7.84 -28.48
N PHE A 418 18.17 -6.63 -28.94
CA PHE A 418 17.34 -5.87 -29.86
C PHE A 418 17.23 -6.52 -31.25
N ASP A 419 18.10 -7.48 -31.55
CA ASP A 419 18.03 -8.35 -32.72
C ASP A 419 17.04 -9.52 -32.55
N CYS A 420 16.39 -9.68 -31.39
CA CYS A 420 15.48 -10.80 -31.10
C CYS A 420 14.02 -10.33 -31.03
N LEU A 421 13.10 -11.08 -31.63
CA LEU A 421 11.65 -10.75 -31.62
C LEU A 421 11.05 -10.70 -30.21
N SER A 422 11.46 -11.59 -29.31
CA SER A 422 10.92 -11.68 -27.94
C SER A 422 11.15 -10.40 -27.12
N THR A 423 12.11 -9.55 -27.53
CA THR A 423 12.33 -8.21 -26.96
C THR A 423 11.14 -7.26 -27.17
N TYR A 424 10.36 -7.48 -28.23
CA TYR A 424 9.26 -6.60 -28.65
C TYR A 424 7.88 -7.17 -28.31
N THR A 425 7.82 -8.12 -27.39
CA THR A 425 6.54 -8.72 -26.95
C THR A 425 5.77 -7.74 -26.06
N LYS A 426 4.50 -7.48 -26.36
CA LYS A 426 3.60 -6.56 -25.61
C LYS A 426 3.05 -7.21 -24.34
N CYS A 427 3.92 -7.72 -23.47
CA CYS A 427 3.53 -8.53 -22.31
C CYS A 427 3.63 -7.83 -20.95
N ARG A 428 4.14 -6.60 -20.89
CA ARG A 428 4.12 -5.80 -19.66
C ARG A 428 2.71 -5.32 -19.37
N ALA A 429 2.26 -5.48 -18.13
CA ALA A 429 0.96 -5.00 -17.66
C ALA A 429 1.13 -4.03 -16.49
N SER A 430 0.21 -3.08 -16.37
CA SER A 430 0.11 -2.14 -15.25
C SER A 430 -1.25 -2.22 -14.58
N SER A 431 -1.31 -1.95 -13.28
CA SER A 431 -2.56 -1.99 -12.52
C SER A 431 -3.55 -0.93 -13.02
N THR A 432 -4.82 -1.09 -12.70
CA THR A 432 -5.84 -0.06 -12.98
C THR A 432 -5.45 1.28 -12.31
N LEU A 433 -4.84 1.23 -11.13
CA LEU A 433 -4.35 2.40 -10.38
C LEU A 433 -3.21 3.13 -11.12
N SER A 434 -2.33 2.40 -11.80
CA SER A 434 -1.20 2.94 -12.56
C SER A 434 -1.43 2.93 -14.08
N SER A 435 -2.68 2.77 -14.52
CA SER A 435 -3.05 2.70 -15.94
C SER A 435 -2.72 3.98 -16.71
N ARG A 436 -2.64 5.12 -16.02
CA ARG A 436 -2.18 6.39 -16.58
C ARG A 436 -0.69 6.31 -16.92
N LEU A 437 -0.34 6.74 -18.13
CA LEU A 437 1.02 6.60 -18.66
C LEU A 437 2.10 7.32 -17.84
N HIS A 438 1.73 8.40 -17.13
CA HIS A 438 2.63 9.13 -16.23
C HIS A 438 2.84 8.44 -14.87
N PHE A 439 2.06 7.40 -14.54
CA PHE A 439 2.28 6.56 -13.35
C PHE A 439 3.12 5.31 -13.63
N GLN A 440 3.45 5.07 -14.91
CA GLN A 440 4.19 3.88 -15.30
C GLN A 440 5.69 4.15 -15.38
N PRO A 441 6.54 3.17 -15.00
CA PRO A 441 7.98 3.25 -15.15
C PRO A 441 8.40 3.63 -16.56
N THR A 442 9.29 4.59 -16.67
CA THR A 442 9.84 5.03 -17.95
C THR A 442 10.75 3.94 -18.54
N SER A 443 10.72 3.75 -19.85
CA SER A 443 11.59 2.81 -20.56
C SER A 443 12.32 3.52 -21.69
N ILE A 444 13.32 2.86 -22.27
CA ILE A 444 13.99 3.35 -23.48
C ILE A 444 13.01 3.54 -24.65
N TRP A 445 11.84 2.88 -24.62
CA TRP A 445 10.78 2.97 -25.62
C TRP A 445 9.91 4.22 -25.45
N THR A 446 9.74 4.70 -24.22
CA THR A 446 8.75 5.73 -23.86
C THR A 446 9.34 7.04 -23.35
N LEU A 447 10.64 7.08 -23.08
CA LEU A 447 11.32 8.27 -22.55
C LEU A 447 11.21 9.49 -23.47
N SER A 448 11.32 9.28 -24.79
CA SER A 448 11.15 10.34 -25.80
C SER A 448 9.76 10.98 -25.81
N ALA A 449 8.74 10.32 -25.25
CA ALA A 449 7.36 10.80 -25.21
C ALA A 449 7.01 11.54 -23.90
N GLN A 450 7.93 11.64 -22.94
CA GLN A 450 7.66 12.35 -21.68
C GLN A 450 7.69 13.87 -21.89
N ASP A 451 6.76 14.57 -21.26
CA ASP A 451 6.54 16.02 -21.41
C ASP A 451 7.77 16.87 -21.04
N GLY A 452 7.76 18.14 -21.47
CA GLY A 452 8.59 19.19 -20.88
C GLY A 452 9.73 19.76 -21.72
N THR A 453 9.88 19.41 -23.00
CA THR A 453 10.89 20.07 -23.86
C THR A 453 10.36 20.29 -25.28
N SER A 454 10.44 21.53 -25.77
CA SER A 454 10.33 21.83 -27.20
C SER A 454 11.29 20.92 -27.98
N GLN A 455 10.92 20.48 -29.20
CA GLN A 455 11.78 19.61 -30.02
C GLN A 455 13.22 20.13 -30.22
N ALA A 456 13.43 21.45 -30.07
CA ALA A 456 14.73 22.10 -30.15
C ALA A 456 15.71 21.76 -29.00
N ASN A 457 15.26 21.27 -27.84
CA ASN A 457 16.09 21.06 -26.64
C ASN A 457 15.89 19.65 -26.03
N LEU A 458 15.98 18.61 -26.85
CA LEU A 458 15.92 17.24 -26.33
C LEU A 458 17.21 16.86 -25.59
N SER A 459 17.07 16.19 -24.44
CA SER A 459 18.23 15.59 -23.77
C SER A 459 18.81 14.45 -24.60
N GLN A 460 20.10 14.14 -24.40
CA GLN A 460 20.75 12.99 -25.04
C GLN A 460 19.99 11.66 -24.79
N ASP A 461 19.36 11.51 -23.63
CA ASP A 461 18.58 10.33 -23.26
C ASP A 461 17.29 10.23 -24.09
N LYS A 462 16.58 11.36 -24.25
CA LYS A 462 15.38 11.43 -25.11
C LYS A 462 15.74 11.20 -26.58
N ILE A 463 16.87 11.73 -27.05
CA ILE A 463 17.38 11.50 -28.41
C ILE A 463 17.66 10.01 -28.65
N GLY A 464 18.38 9.34 -27.73
CA GLY A 464 18.61 7.90 -27.84
C GLY A 464 17.31 7.09 -27.83
N SER A 465 16.34 7.49 -26.99
CA SER A 465 15.02 6.86 -26.93
C SER A 465 14.22 6.97 -28.25
N LEU A 466 14.44 8.00 -29.08
CA LEU A 466 13.77 8.10 -30.38
C LEU A 466 14.15 6.95 -31.32
N VAL A 467 15.42 6.54 -31.33
CA VAL A 467 15.88 5.40 -32.14
C VAL A 467 15.17 4.13 -31.72
N PHE A 468 15.12 3.86 -30.40
CA PHE A 468 14.42 2.70 -29.86
C PHE A 468 12.93 2.71 -30.19
N ARG A 469 12.28 3.87 -30.12
CA ARG A 469 10.88 4.03 -30.48
C ARG A 469 10.62 3.66 -31.94
N ILE A 470 11.44 4.16 -32.87
CA ILE A 470 11.31 3.83 -34.30
C ILE A 470 11.50 2.33 -34.51
N ILE A 471 12.58 1.77 -34.00
CA ILE A 471 12.92 0.34 -34.14
C ILE A 471 11.77 -0.52 -33.61
N ALA A 472 11.30 -0.26 -32.39
CA ALA A 472 10.20 -1.02 -31.80
C ALA A 472 8.92 -0.93 -32.63
N THR A 473 8.58 0.26 -33.13
CA THR A 473 7.40 0.45 -33.98
C THR A 473 7.50 -0.36 -35.28
N LYS A 474 8.68 -0.39 -35.90
CA LYS A 474 8.90 -1.19 -37.12
C LYS A 474 8.84 -2.68 -36.85
N VAL A 475 9.46 -3.16 -35.76
CA VAL A 475 9.40 -4.58 -35.40
C VAL A 475 7.98 -5.02 -35.04
N LEU A 476 7.23 -4.20 -34.30
CA LEU A 476 5.84 -4.50 -33.96
C LEU A 476 4.95 -4.60 -35.20
N ARG A 477 5.23 -3.82 -36.25
CA ARG A 477 4.45 -3.81 -37.49
C ARG A 477 4.88 -4.92 -38.46
N ASP A 478 6.18 -5.08 -38.67
CA ASP A 478 6.74 -5.85 -39.78
C ASP A 478 7.38 -7.18 -39.32
N GLY A 479 7.46 -7.42 -38.00
CA GLY A 479 7.98 -8.64 -37.40
C GLY A 479 9.42 -8.92 -37.81
N ARG A 480 9.69 -10.16 -38.27
CA ARG A 480 11.03 -10.58 -38.72
C ARG A 480 11.56 -9.79 -39.93
N ARG A 481 10.66 -9.17 -40.70
CA ARG A 481 10.98 -8.40 -41.91
C ARG A 481 11.23 -6.92 -41.62
N ALA A 482 11.26 -6.53 -40.34
CA ALA A 482 11.46 -5.15 -39.98
C ALA A 482 12.87 -4.66 -40.36
N VAL A 483 12.89 -3.55 -41.10
CA VAL A 483 14.10 -2.88 -41.57
C VAL A 483 14.21 -1.48 -40.98
N LEU A 484 15.41 -1.07 -40.60
CA LEU A 484 15.73 0.31 -40.23
C LEU A 484 16.25 1.01 -41.49
N ARG A 485 15.73 2.20 -41.81
CA ARG A 485 16.17 2.99 -42.96
C ARG A 485 17.07 4.12 -42.50
N ARG A 486 18.01 4.52 -43.35
CA ARG A 486 18.93 5.64 -43.07
C ARG A 486 18.15 6.94 -42.81
N ASP A 487 17.11 7.17 -43.60
CA ASP A 487 16.18 8.31 -43.44
C ASP A 487 15.48 8.38 -42.08
N ASP A 488 15.36 7.26 -41.35
CA ASP A 488 14.78 7.27 -40.01
C ASP A 488 15.78 7.79 -38.94
N VAL A 489 17.08 7.61 -39.19
CA VAL A 489 18.16 7.84 -38.22
C VAL A 489 18.82 9.20 -38.42
N ASP A 490 18.98 9.64 -39.67
CA ASP A 490 19.65 10.90 -40.00
C ASP A 490 19.03 12.13 -39.30
N PRO A 491 17.68 12.28 -39.22
CA PRO A 491 17.08 13.36 -38.45
C PRO A 491 17.41 13.30 -36.95
N ILE A 492 17.51 12.10 -36.38
CA ILE A 492 17.86 11.91 -34.97
C ILE A 492 19.34 12.27 -34.73
N MET A 493 20.22 11.89 -35.66
CA MET A 493 21.64 12.26 -35.61
C MET A 493 21.83 13.78 -35.70
N ALA A 494 21.02 14.47 -36.50
CA ALA A 494 21.04 15.93 -36.56
C ALA A 494 20.69 16.59 -35.21
N LEU A 495 19.80 15.99 -34.42
CA LEU A 495 19.46 16.42 -33.06
C LEU A 495 20.57 16.10 -32.05
N ALA A 496 21.36 15.05 -32.29
CA ALA A 496 22.38 14.57 -31.38
C ALA A 496 23.68 15.38 -31.37
N LYS A 497 23.81 16.45 -32.17
CA LYS A 497 25.05 17.23 -32.31
C LYS A 497 25.62 17.62 -30.94
N ASN A 498 26.91 17.35 -30.73
CA ASN A 498 27.65 17.61 -29.48
C ASN A 498 27.22 16.79 -28.24
N THR A 499 26.49 15.69 -28.42
CA THR A 499 26.13 14.77 -27.31
C THR A 499 27.02 13.53 -27.29
N LYS A 500 27.04 12.82 -26.15
CA LYS A 500 27.72 11.52 -26.04
C LYS A 500 27.05 10.44 -26.91
N ALA A 501 25.74 10.57 -27.14
CA ALA A 501 24.98 9.68 -28.01
C ALA A 501 25.39 9.81 -29.49
N ALA A 502 25.88 10.99 -29.91
CA ALA A 502 26.28 11.27 -31.30
C ALA A 502 27.32 10.30 -31.84
N THR A 503 28.27 9.84 -31.00
CA THR A 503 29.30 8.89 -31.43
C THR A 503 28.69 7.53 -31.76
N ILE A 504 27.77 7.05 -30.91
CA ILE A 504 27.10 5.76 -31.11
C ILE A 504 26.19 5.82 -32.34
N LEU A 505 25.47 6.94 -32.52
CA LEU A 505 24.61 7.14 -33.69
C LEU A 505 25.40 7.23 -35.00
N ARG A 506 26.60 7.83 -35.00
CA ARG A 506 27.49 7.80 -36.18
C ARG A 506 27.93 6.38 -36.53
N THR A 507 28.31 5.58 -35.53
CA THR A 507 28.67 4.17 -35.76
C THR A 507 27.46 3.40 -36.30
N LEU A 508 26.27 3.65 -35.77
CA LEU A 508 25.02 3.06 -36.26
C LEU A 508 24.75 3.42 -37.72
N ILE A 509 24.90 4.70 -38.11
CA ILE A 509 24.76 5.14 -39.52
C ILE A 509 25.82 4.48 -40.42
N GLY A 510 27.02 4.23 -39.88
CA GLY A 510 28.08 3.51 -40.58
C GLY A 510 27.71 2.06 -40.90
N LEU A 511 26.83 1.41 -40.13
CA LEU A 511 26.39 0.03 -40.38
C LEU A 511 25.58 -0.13 -41.67
N PHE A 512 25.03 0.95 -42.22
CA PHE A 512 24.32 0.93 -43.50
C PHE A 512 25.27 0.78 -44.69
N GLY A 513 26.55 1.19 -44.57
CA GLY A 513 27.45 1.23 -45.71
C GLY A 513 26.86 2.02 -46.88
N ASP A 514 26.78 1.37 -48.04
CA ASP A 514 26.17 1.88 -49.28
C ASP A 514 24.66 1.58 -49.38
N GLU A 515 24.11 0.77 -48.48
CA GLU A 515 22.68 0.44 -48.44
C GLU A 515 21.87 1.56 -47.77
N ASN A 516 20.58 1.65 -48.12
CA ASN A 516 19.65 2.61 -47.51
C ASN A 516 18.84 2.00 -46.36
N GLU A 517 18.87 0.68 -46.21
CA GLU A 517 18.14 -0.03 -45.16
C GLU A 517 18.91 -1.25 -44.68
N ILE A 518 18.74 -1.60 -43.41
CA ILE A 518 19.34 -2.79 -42.78
C ILE A 518 18.26 -3.55 -42.01
N ASN A 519 18.38 -4.88 -41.97
CA ASN A 519 17.51 -5.70 -41.14
C ASN A 519 17.70 -5.37 -39.65
N ILE A 520 16.62 -5.33 -38.89
CA ILE A 520 16.66 -5.14 -37.43
C ILE A 520 16.86 -6.49 -36.74
N ILE A 521 15.99 -7.46 -37.04
CA ILE A 521 15.99 -8.79 -36.42
C ILE A 521 17.13 -9.62 -37.01
N GLY A 522 17.88 -10.31 -36.15
CA GLY A 522 19.07 -11.08 -36.50
C GLY A 522 20.35 -10.25 -36.73
N ASN A 523 20.26 -8.92 -36.70
CA ASN A 523 21.42 -8.05 -36.94
C ASN A 523 22.22 -7.80 -35.64
N ARG A 524 23.22 -8.66 -35.41
CA ARG A 524 24.08 -8.59 -34.22
C ARG A 524 24.89 -7.30 -34.13
N ALA A 525 25.33 -6.75 -35.26
CA ALA A 525 26.11 -5.52 -35.30
C ALA A 525 25.28 -4.31 -34.85
N LEU A 526 24.05 -4.19 -35.38
CA LEU A 526 23.10 -3.19 -34.93
C LEU A 526 22.76 -3.37 -33.45
N ASN A 527 22.49 -4.60 -33.01
CA ASN A 527 22.22 -4.89 -31.60
C ASN A 527 23.38 -4.45 -30.68
N GLY A 528 24.64 -4.63 -31.09
CA GLY A 528 25.79 -4.14 -30.33
C GLY A 528 25.75 -2.63 -30.09
N GLN A 529 25.49 -1.85 -31.15
CA GLN A 529 25.36 -0.39 -31.04
C GLN A 529 24.14 0.02 -30.20
N LEU A 530 23.04 -0.71 -30.30
CA LEU A 530 21.85 -0.45 -29.50
C LEU A 530 22.07 -0.78 -28.02
N ILE A 531 22.82 -1.83 -27.67
CA ILE A 531 23.20 -2.09 -26.27
C ILE A 531 24.01 -0.93 -25.69
N ASP A 532 25.00 -0.44 -26.44
CA ASP A 532 25.82 0.69 -26.02
C ASP A 532 24.96 1.95 -25.84
N LEU A 533 24.06 2.23 -26.78
CA LEU A 533 23.13 3.36 -26.68
C LEU A 533 22.19 3.21 -25.49
N ALA A 534 21.58 2.03 -25.31
CA ALA A 534 20.70 1.74 -24.21
C ALA A 534 21.41 2.01 -22.88
N ASN A 535 22.65 1.55 -22.71
CA ASN A 535 23.47 1.75 -21.50
C ASN A 535 23.81 3.22 -21.22
N LYS A 536 23.79 4.10 -22.22
CA LYS A 536 23.96 5.55 -22.03
C LYS A 536 22.69 6.28 -21.61
N ILE A 537 21.51 5.71 -21.88
CA ILE A 537 20.23 6.32 -21.51
C ILE A 537 20.01 6.24 -19.99
N ALA A 538 19.88 7.40 -19.35
CA ALA A 538 19.44 7.54 -17.97
C ALA A 538 17.95 7.90 -17.90
N LYS A 539 17.22 7.25 -16.99
CA LYS A 539 15.76 7.49 -16.77
C LYS A 539 15.42 8.03 -15.37
N LYS A 540 16.41 8.11 -14.47
CA LYS A 540 16.22 8.41 -13.05
C LYS A 540 15.43 9.70 -12.81
N ASN A 541 15.81 10.78 -13.50
CA ASN A 541 15.17 12.09 -13.30
C ASN A 541 13.69 12.11 -13.69
N GLU A 542 13.29 11.34 -14.72
CA GLU A 542 11.88 11.26 -15.12
C GLU A 542 11.08 10.37 -14.17
N ASP A 543 11.66 9.26 -13.71
CA ASP A 543 11.00 8.40 -12.73
C ASP A 543 10.83 9.12 -11.36
N GLU A 544 11.76 9.98 -10.95
CA GLU A 544 11.64 10.81 -9.74
C GLU A 544 10.47 11.81 -9.82
N LYS A 545 10.28 12.48 -10.97
CA LYS A 545 9.12 13.36 -11.21
C LYS A 545 7.81 12.58 -11.11
N LYS A 546 7.78 11.38 -11.69
CA LYS A 546 6.61 10.50 -11.63
C LYS A 546 6.31 10.05 -10.21
N ILE A 547 7.33 9.71 -9.41
CA ILE A 547 7.15 9.37 -7.99
C ILE A 547 6.46 10.52 -7.24
N GLN A 548 6.84 11.78 -7.48
CA GLN A 548 6.18 12.94 -6.86
C GLN A 548 4.71 13.05 -7.28
N CYS A 549 4.42 12.87 -8.58
CA CYS A 549 3.06 12.90 -9.11
C CYS A 549 2.18 11.78 -8.53
N ILE A 550 2.69 10.53 -8.52
CA ILE A 550 2.01 9.38 -7.90
C ILE A 550 1.77 9.64 -6.42
N THR A 551 2.75 10.20 -5.71
CA THR A 551 2.63 10.49 -4.27
C THR A 551 1.47 11.44 -4.01
N GLY A 552 1.37 12.54 -4.77
CA GLY A 552 0.30 13.53 -4.60
C GLY A 552 -1.08 13.10 -5.10
N GLU A 553 -1.18 12.09 -5.97
CA GLU A 553 -2.47 11.65 -6.53
C GLU A 553 -3.02 10.35 -5.93
N LEU A 554 -2.15 9.47 -5.45
CA LEU A 554 -2.55 8.16 -4.92
C LEU A 554 -2.52 8.08 -3.39
N TYR A 555 -1.69 8.87 -2.68
CA TYR A 555 -1.65 8.89 -1.21
C TYR A 555 -2.42 10.05 -0.56
N ASP A 556 -2.78 11.07 -1.31
CA ASP A 556 -3.55 12.24 -0.85
C ASP A 556 -4.98 12.21 -1.42
#